data_AF-A0A4U3A436-F1
#
_entry.id   AF-A0A4U3A436-F1
#
_cell.length_a   1.000
_cell.length_b   1.000
_cell.length_c   1.000
_cell.angle_alpha   90.00
_cell.angle_beta   90.00
_cell.angle_gamma   90.00
#
_symmetry.space_group_name_H-M   'P 1'
#
loop_
_entity.id
_entity.type
_entity.pdbx_description
1 polymer ?
#
loop_
_entity_poly.entity_id
_entity_poly.type
_entity_poly.pdbx_seq_one_letter_code
_entity_poly.pdbx_strand_id
1 'polypeptide(L)'
;LIIGIKYAVLLAILAMIVNIVPYVGPIIAITPALIIAFIDSPSMVLKVIIVMMVVQLAEGKFISPQVMGKKLDIHPITIIFIILTAGNLFGIMGIILAIPGYAILKVLVTHSYRFVKLNT
;
A
#
# COMPACT_ATOMS: atom_id res chain seq x y z
N LEU A 1 18.93 -9.79 -2.82
CA LEU A 1 19.75 -10.96 -3.19
C LEU A 1 20.08 -10.93 -4.69
N ILE A 2 19.09 -10.91 -5.58
CA ILE A 2 19.29 -10.91 -7.05
C ILE A 2 20.14 -9.73 -7.55
N ILE A 3 19.84 -8.50 -7.10
CA ILE A 3 20.56 -7.29 -7.55
C ILE A 3 21.83 -6.98 -6.75
N GLY A 4 22.16 -7.79 -5.73
CA GLY A 4 23.37 -7.59 -4.93
C GLY A 4 23.37 -6.40 -3.95
N ILE A 5 22.23 -5.73 -3.70
CA ILE A 5 22.18 -4.63 -2.73
C ILE A 5 22.53 -5.11 -1.31
N LYS A 6 23.37 -4.33 -0.62
CA LYS A 6 23.71 -4.57 0.79
C LYS A 6 22.45 -4.52 1.65
N TYR A 7 22.38 -5.38 2.65
CA TYR A 7 21.25 -5.46 3.59
C TYR A 7 19.89 -5.78 2.93
N ALA A 8 19.89 -6.45 1.77
CA ALA A 8 18.65 -6.78 1.04
C ALA A 8 17.57 -7.46 1.91
N VAL A 9 17.96 -8.37 2.81
CA VAL A 9 17.03 -9.08 3.70
C VAL A 9 16.44 -8.13 4.74
N LEU A 10 17.29 -7.31 5.37
CA LEU A 10 16.85 -6.30 6.35
C LEU A 10 15.88 -5.31 5.69
N LEU A 11 16.22 -4.81 4.50
CA LEU A 11 15.36 -3.91 3.73
C LEU A 11 14.03 -4.56 3.36
N ALA A 12 14.03 -5.85 3.00
CA ALA A 12 12.80 -6.58 2.71
C ALA A 12 11.91 -6.75 3.95
N ILE A 13 12.48 -7.03 5.12
CA ILE A 13 11.73 -7.13 6.39
C ILE A 13 11.15 -5.75 6.77
N LEU A 14 11.94 -4.68 6.65
CA LEU A 14 11.47 -3.32 6.88
C LEU A 14 10.33 -2.96 5.91
N ALA A 15 10.50 -3.26 4.61
CA ALA A 15 9.48 -3.05 3.62
C ALA A 15 8.19 -3.83 3.95
N MET A 16 8.30 -5.09 4.41
CA MET A 16 7.15 -5.89 4.82
C MET A 16 6.36 -5.25 5.96
N ILE A 17 7.04 -4.75 7.00
CA ILE A 17 6.40 -4.10 8.14
C ILE A 17 5.72 -2.79 7.71
N VAL A 18 6.41 -1.99 6.90
CA VAL A 18 5.97 -0.64 6.53
C VAL A 18 4.89 -0.68 5.44
N ASN A 19 4.92 -1.66 4.53
CA ASN A 19 3.91 -1.86 3.48
C ASN A 19 2.54 -2.32 4.00
N ILE A 20 2.37 -2.47 5.32
CA ILE A 20 1.04 -2.65 5.92
C ILE A 20 0.14 -1.43 5.64
N VAL A 21 0.74 -0.26 5.41
CA VAL A 21 0.07 0.99 5.06
C VAL A 21 0.18 1.18 3.54
N PRO A 22 -0.88 0.97 2.74
CA PRO A 22 -0.76 1.10 1.30
C PRO A 22 -0.53 2.55 0.87
N TYR A 23 0.11 2.71 -0.29
CA TYR A 23 0.62 3.96 -0.88
C TYR A 23 1.72 4.66 -0.07
N VAL A 24 1.55 4.81 1.24
CA VAL A 24 2.54 5.44 2.13
C VAL A 24 3.70 4.49 2.41
N GLY A 25 3.38 3.23 2.71
CA GLY A 25 4.34 2.19 3.05
C GLY A 25 5.41 2.01 1.98
N PRO A 26 5.04 1.80 0.70
CA PRO A 26 6.02 1.67 -0.37
C PRO A 26 6.97 2.86 -0.51
N ILE A 27 6.49 4.08 -0.30
CA ILE A 27 7.34 5.30 -0.35
C ILE A 27 8.38 5.26 0.77
N ILE A 28 7.94 4.97 2.00
CA ILE A 28 8.83 4.89 3.16
C ILE A 28 9.81 3.72 3.00
N ALA A 29 9.35 2.56 2.50
CA ALA A 29 10.16 1.36 2.29
C ALA A 29 11.26 1.56 1.23
N ILE A 30 10.97 2.30 0.16
CA ILE A 30 11.94 2.62 -0.90
C ILE A 30 13.05 3.54 -0.40
N THR A 31 12.73 4.45 0.52
CA THR A 31 13.65 5.51 0.97
C THR A 31 15.00 4.97 1.48
N PRO A 32 15.07 4.05 2.47
CA PRO A 32 16.35 3.50 2.93
C PRO A 32 17.05 2.67 1.86
N ALA A 33 16.31 1.98 0.99
CA ALA A 33 16.89 1.20 -0.11
C ALA A 33 17.58 2.11 -1.14
N LEU A 34 16.98 3.26 -1.48
CA LEU A 34 17.58 4.25 -2.36
C LEU A 34 18.81 4.91 -1.74
N ILE A 35 18.77 5.24 -0.45
CA ILE A 35 19.93 5.82 0.25
C ILE A 35 21.12 4.86 0.19
N ILE A 36 20.90 3.59 0.53
CA ILE A 36 21.97 2.56 0.49
C ILE A 36 22.48 2.37 -0.94
N ALA A 37 21.59 2.33 -1.92
CA ALA A 37 21.98 2.19 -3.32
C ALA A 37 22.81 3.37 -3.83
N PHE A 38 22.47 4.60 -3.41
CA PHE A 38 23.17 5.82 -3.78
C PHE A 38 24.59 5.86 -3.20
N ILE A 39 24.75 5.40 -1.96
CA ILE A 39 26.07 5.26 -1.31
C ILE A 39 26.92 4.20 -2.01
N ASP A 40 26.31 3.12 -2.52
CA ASP A 40 27.03 2.01 -3.12
C ASP A 40 27.51 2.33 -4.54
N SER A 41 26.61 2.71 -5.46
CA SER A 41 26.99 3.26 -6.77
C SER A 41 25.78 3.81 -7.55
N PRO A 42 25.98 4.74 -8.50
CA PRO A 42 24.89 5.19 -9.40
C PRO A 42 24.22 4.04 -10.17
N SER A 43 24.98 2.99 -10.50
CA SER A 43 24.45 1.80 -11.18
C SER A 43 23.49 0.99 -10.30
N MET A 44 23.69 0.98 -8.98
CA MET A 44 22.78 0.31 -8.06
C MET A 44 21.48 1.06 -7.87
N VAL A 45 21.51 2.40 -7.90
CA VAL A 45 20.30 3.22 -7.85
C VAL A 45 19.36 2.85 -9.00
N LEU A 46 19.90 2.72 -10.22
CA LEU A 46 19.13 2.33 -11.39
C LEU A 46 18.51 0.94 -11.22
N LYS A 47 19.29 -0.04 -10.73
CA LYS A 47 18.79 -1.40 -10.44
C LYS A 47 17.68 -1.39 -9.40
N VAL A 48 17.80 -0.61 -8.33
CA VAL A 48 16.75 -0.49 -7.30
C VAL A 48 15.48 0.11 -7.89
N ILE A 49 15.59 1.19 -8.66
CA ILE A 49 14.43 1.82 -9.32
C ILE A 49 13.70 0.82 -10.21
N ILE A 50 14.44 0.04 -11.02
CA ILE A 50 13.86 -0.98 -11.91
C ILE A 50 13.13 -2.05 -11.09
N VAL A 51 13.77 -2.58 -10.04
CA VAL A 51 13.14 -3.59 -9.18
C VAL A 51 11.89 -3.04 -8.51
N MET A 52 11.96 -1.82 -7.96
CA MET A 52 10.81 -1.19 -7.31
C MET A 52 9.69 -0.93 -8.31
N MET A 53 9.99 -0.53 -9.54
CA MET A 53 8.98 -0.37 -10.58
C MET A 53 8.27 -1.70 -10.87
N VAL A 54 9.00 -2.80 -11.00
CA VAL A 54 8.41 -4.13 -11.21
C VAL A 54 7.55 -4.54 -10.02
N VAL A 55 8.03 -4.35 -8.78
CA VAL A 55 7.28 -4.67 -7.56
C VAL A 55 6.01 -3.84 -7.46
N GLN A 56 6.08 -2.52 -7.67
CA GLN A 56 4.93 -1.62 -7.59
C GLN A 56 3.89 -1.93 -8.68
N LEU A 57 4.33 -2.31 -9.88
CA LEU A 57 3.43 -2.74 -10.95
C LEU A 57 2.76 -4.07 -10.63
N ALA A 58 3.51 -5.03 -10.06
CA ALA A 58 2.96 -6.30 -9.61
C ALA A 58 1.91 -6.08 -8.51
N GLU A 59 2.23 -5.25 -7.53
CA GLU A 59 1.35 -4.91 -6.41
C GLU A 59 0.08 -4.20 -6.90
N GLY A 60 0.21 -3.17 -7.73
CA GLY A 60 -0.92 -2.39 -8.22
C GLY A 60 -1.83 -3.16 -9.18
N LYS A 61 -1.28 -3.96 -10.10
CA LYS A 61 -2.06 -4.62 -11.15
C LYS A 61 -2.54 -6.03 -10.80
N PHE A 62 -1.81 -6.76 -9.98
CA PHE A 62 -2.12 -8.17 -9.69
C PHE A 62 -2.57 -8.37 -8.25
N ILE A 63 -1.81 -7.86 -7.27
CA ILE A 63 -2.08 -8.10 -5.85
C ILE A 63 -3.29 -7.29 -5.38
N SER A 64 -3.31 -5.99 -5.66
CA SER A 64 -4.35 -5.07 -5.20
C SER A 64 -5.76 -5.52 -5.62
N PRO A 65 -6.04 -5.92 -6.88
CA PRO A 65 -7.37 -6.40 -7.26
C PRO A 65 -7.80 -7.71 -6.58
N GLN A 66 -6.85 -8.57 -6.22
CA GLN A 66 -7.12 -9.85 -5.57
C GLN A 66 -7.40 -9.66 -4.07
N VAL A 67 -6.67 -8.76 -3.41
CA VAL A 67 -6.79 -8.51 -1.97
C VAL A 67 -7.89 -7.49 -1.65
N MET A 68 -7.97 -6.39 -2.40
CA MET A 68 -8.93 -5.31 -2.15
C MET A 68 -10.31 -5.57 -2.81
N GLY A 69 -10.42 -6.63 -3.61
CA GLY A 69 -11.63 -6.98 -4.35
C GLY A 69 -11.88 -6.03 -5.53
N LYS A 70 -12.04 -6.58 -6.73
CA LYS A 70 -12.24 -5.87 -8.02
C LYS A 70 -13.31 -4.75 -8.06
N LYS A 71 -14.12 -4.57 -7.01
CA LYS A 71 -15.30 -3.70 -6.99
C LYS A 71 -15.20 -2.50 -6.06
N LEU A 72 -14.13 -2.38 -5.28
CA LEU A 72 -14.09 -1.31 -4.27
C LEU A 72 -13.75 0.06 -4.83
N ASP A 73 -13.19 0.17 -6.05
CA ASP A 73 -12.94 1.41 -6.81
C ASP A 73 -12.79 2.65 -5.90
N ILE A 74 -11.78 2.57 -5.04
CA ILE A 74 -11.48 3.62 -4.06
C ILE A 74 -10.35 4.43 -4.66
N HIS A 75 -10.56 5.73 -4.78
CA HIS A 75 -9.49 6.62 -5.24
C HIS A 75 -8.33 6.61 -4.21
N PRO A 76 -7.05 6.54 -4.65
CA PRO A 76 -5.90 6.50 -3.74
C PRO A 76 -5.89 7.60 -2.68
N ILE A 77 -6.33 8.82 -3.05
CA ILE A 77 -6.47 9.95 -2.13
C ILE A 77 -7.41 9.65 -0.96
N THR A 78 -8.53 8.97 -1.22
CA THR A 78 -9.49 8.58 -0.17
C THR A 78 -8.84 7.61 0.81
N ILE A 79 -8.01 6.68 0.32
CA ILE A 79 -7.28 5.74 1.16
C ILE A 79 -6.29 6.47 2.07
N ILE A 80 -5.52 7.43 1.53
CA ILE A 80 -4.61 8.25 2.31
C ILE A 80 -5.38 9.02 3.40
N PHE A 81 -6.51 9.64 3.06
CA PHE A 81 -7.32 10.37 4.01
C PHE A 81 -7.83 9.48 5.15
N ILE A 82 -8.39 8.32 4.82
CA ILE A 82 -8.88 7.34 5.80
C ILE A 82 -7.75 6.88 6.72
N ILE A 83 -6.57 6.60 6.18
CA ILE A 83 -5.40 6.17 6.97
C ILE A 83 -4.98 7.26 7.96
N LEU A 84 -4.90 8.51 7.51
CA LEU A 84 -4.52 9.64 8.37
C LEU A 84 -5.55 9.87 9.48
N THR A 85 -6.85 9.84 9.14
CA THR A 85 -7.92 9.99 10.12
C THR A 85 -7.96 8.82 11.11
N ALA A 86 -7.92 7.57 10.62
CA ALA A 86 -7.94 6.39 11.47
C ALA A 86 -6.69 6.29 12.36
N GLY A 87 -5.53 6.67 11.84
CA GLY A 87 -4.29 6.73 12.60
C GLY A 87 -4.32 7.79 13.70
N ASN A 88 -4.95 8.94 13.45
CA ASN A 88 -5.12 9.96 14.49
C ASN A 88 -6.09 9.53 15.59
N LEU A 89 -7.18 8.84 15.23
CA LEU A 89 -8.23 8.42 16.18
C LEU A 89 -7.87 7.17 16.99
N PHE A 90 -7.31 6.14 16.33
CA PHE A 90 -7.13 4.80 16.91
C PHE A 90 -5.67 4.31 16.83
N GLY A 91 -4.74 5.20 16.48
CA GLY A 91 -3.31 4.87 16.38
C GLY A 91 -3.00 3.81 15.33
N ILE A 92 -2.02 2.95 15.62
CA ILE A 92 -1.54 1.90 14.71
C ILE A 92 -2.67 0.93 14.34
N MET A 93 -3.53 0.56 15.31
CA MET A 93 -4.66 -0.34 15.04
C MET A 93 -5.66 0.29 14.07
N GLY A 94 -5.89 1.60 14.17
CA GLY A 94 -6.69 2.35 13.22
C GLY A 94 -6.17 2.26 11.79
N ILE A 95 -4.85 2.40 11.61
CA ILE A 95 -4.21 2.32 10.29
C ILE A 95 -4.37 0.92 9.67
N ILE A 96 -4.14 -0.14 10.45
CA ILE A 96 -4.24 -1.52 9.99
C ILE A 96 -5.68 -1.86 9.57
N LEU A 97 -6.66 -1.41 10.35
CA LEU A 97 -8.08 -1.72 10.13
C LEU A 97 -8.77 -0.71 9.20
N ALA A 98 -8.10 0.37 8.79
CA ALA A 98 -8.71 1.48 8.07
C ALA A 98 -9.37 1.02 6.75
N ILE A 99 -8.68 0.18 5.99
CA ILE A 99 -9.13 -0.25 4.65
C ILE A 99 -10.20 -1.35 4.75
N PRO A 100 -10.01 -2.42 5.53
CA PRO A 100 -11.08 -3.38 5.76
C PRO A 100 -12.35 -2.72 6.35
N GLY A 101 -12.18 -1.82 7.31
CA GLY A 101 -13.28 -1.08 7.92
C GLY A 101 -14.03 -0.22 6.91
N TYR A 102 -13.31 0.56 6.10
CA TYR A 102 -13.91 1.34 5.02
C TYR A 102 -14.61 0.45 3.98
N ALA A 103 -14.01 -0.69 3.62
CA ALA A 103 -14.60 -1.62 2.68
C ALA A 103 -15.96 -2.14 3.18
N ILE A 104 -16.04 -2.54 4.45
CA ILE A 104 -17.29 -2.98 5.08
C ILE A 104 -18.32 -1.84 5.07
N LEU A 105 -17.93 -0.64 5.52
CA LEU A 105 -18.83 0.53 5.53
C LEU A 105 -19.36 0.87 4.14
N LYS A 106 -18.49 0.91 3.13
CA LYS A 106 -18.88 1.19 1.75
C LYS A 106 -19.88 0.15 1.22
N VAL A 107 -19.65 -1.13 1.50
CA VAL A 107 -20.57 -2.20 1.10
C VAL A 107 -21.93 -2.02 1.78
N LEU A 108 -21.97 -1.78 3.09
CA LEU A 108 -23.22 -1.57 3.84
C LEU A 108 -24.03 -0.40 3.29
N VAL A 109 -23.39 0.74 3.05
CA VAL A 109 -24.04 1.95 2.51
C VAL A 109 -24.55 1.70 1.09
N THR A 110 -23.72 1.13 0.22
CA THR A 110 -24.08 0.88 -1.18
C THR A 110 -25.22 -0.13 -1.30
N HIS A 111 -25.20 -1.19 -0.48
CA HIS A 111 -26.24 -2.22 -0.50
C HIS A 111 -27.57 -1.69 0.06
N SER A 112 -27.51 -0.94 1.16
CA SER A 112 -28.70 -0.29 1.76
C SER A 112 -29.35 0.69 0.79
N TYR A 113 -28.55 1.55 0.14
CA TYR A 113 -29.07 2.51 -0.84
C TYR A 113 -29.72 1.81 -2.04
N ARG A 114 -29.11 0.72 -2.53
CA ARG A 114 -29.67 -0.07 -3.63
C ARG A 114 -30.99 -0.73 -3.24
N PHE A 115 -31.10 -1.23 -2.01
CA PHE A 115 -32.33 -1.84 -1.50
C PHE A 115 -33.47 -0.83 -1.42
N VAL A 116 -33.22 0.37 -0.90
CA VAL A 116 -34.22 1.45 -0.85
C VAL A 116 -34.68 1.86 -2.25
N LYS A 117 -33.75 2.05 -3.19
CA LYS A 117 -34.07 2.42 -4.57
C LYS A 117 -34.78 1.32 -5.38
N LEU A 118 -34.69 0.05 -4.97
CA LEU A 118 -35.47 -1.04 -5.59
C LEU A 118 -36.88 -1.16 -5.02
N ASN A 119 -37.12 -0.61 -3.82
CA ASN A 119 -38.40 -0.60 -3.11
C ASN A 119 -39.17 0.74 -3.28
N THR A 120 -38.69 1.66 -4.13
CA THR A 120 -39.39 2.88 -4.57
C THR A 120 -39.46 2.91 -6.08
#